data_AF-L8LVU5-F1
#
_entry.id   AF-L8LVU5-F1
#
_cell.length_a   1.000
_cell.length_b   1.000
_cell.length_c   1.000
_cell.angle_alpha   90.00
_cell.angle_beta   90.00
_cell.angle_gamma   90.00
#
_symmetry.space_group_name_H-M   'P 1'
#
loop_
_entity.id
_entity.type
_entity.pdbx_description
1 polymer ?
#
loop_
_entity_poly.entity_id
_entity_poly.type
_entity_poly.pdbx_seq_one_letter_code
_entity_poly.pdbx_strand_id
1 'polypeptide(L)'
;MYWESHPIIDLYILEIKPNMKSLFPIDPLKLDTGLDLTTTPFAVTTPSVAISVAPGSVNEDDNSNLVYTISRTGNISTSLNVRFSVRGTAQFNSDYTQIGGASFSRFQGSLNLPSGVASTTITLDPIADNVPEDDETAILTLTRGTGYVISNFNSATGTITSDEGSTPPSGSVPSVSIAVSPSSVEEDGVPNLIYFFTRTGNTSNALNGVAFTLGGTARINDSDYTVSGANQFNNTSGTVNFAAGSNTATVTINPTADNKTEPDETVELTINNGTGYTVGSPNRVTGRILDDDFVPTISVAVAPSSVEENGIANLVYTFTRSGSTGSALNGVRFNVAGSADLNTDYLQSGASTFNSTSGTVNFAPGSDTATVTINPDSDDDIEFDETVQLTV
;
A
#
# COMPACT_ATOMS: atom_id res chain seq x y z
N MET A 1 33.25 -52.99 -19.34
CA MET A 1 33.28 -53.29 -20.78
C MET A 1 32.88 -51.97 -21.45
N TYR A 2 33.73 -51.13 -22.01
CA TYR A 2 35.12 -51.22 -22.50
C TYR A 2 35.98 -50.11 -21.88
N TRP A 3 37.27 -50.39 -21.76
CA TRP A 3 38.34 -49.47 -21.39
C TRP A 3 38.83 -48.72 -22.63
N GLU A 4 39.13 -47.41 -22.51
CA GLU A 4 40.22 -46.80 -23.29
C GLU A 4 41.00 -45.80 -22.42
N SER A 5 42.31 -45.97 -22.49
CA SER A 5 43.36 -45.47 -21.60
C SER A 5 43.84 -44.07 -21.97
N HIS A 6 44.03 -43.22 -20.94
CA HIS A 6 44.81 -41.99 -21.03
C HIS A 6 46.28 -42.29 -20.70
N PRO A 7 47.28 -41.73 -21.41
CA PRO A 7 48.67 -41.79 -20.96
C PRO A 7 48.92 -40.71 -19.90
N ILE A 8 49.34 -41.16 -18.72
CA ILE A 8 49.91 -40.33 -17.65
C ILE A 8 51.39 -40.10 -18.00
N ILE A 9 51.83 -38.83 -18.03
CA ILE A 9 53.25 -38.49 -18.11
C ILE A 9 53.74 -38.29 -16.68
N ASP A 10 54.54 -39.24 -16.19
CA ASP A 10 55.22 -39.14 -14.91
C ASP A 10 56.42 -38.20 -15.01
N LEU A 11 56.41 -37.15 -14.16
CA LEU A 11 57.49 -36.18 -13.99
C LEU A 11 58.53 -36.74 -13.02
N TYR A 12 59.67 -37.23 -13.51
CA TYR A 12 60.80 -37.60 -12.65
C TYR A 12 61.53 -36.34 -12.14
N ILE A 13 61.40 -36.07 -10.85
CA ILE A 13 62.20 -35.09 -10.11
C ILE A 13 63.57 -35.72 -9.81
N LEU A 14 64.65 -35.14 -10.32
CA LEU A 14 66.02 -35.54 -9.97
C LEU A 14 66.50 -34.71 -8.76
N GLU A 15 66.38 -35.26 -7.55
CA GLU A 15 67.07 -34.75 -6.37
C GLU A 15 68.52 -35.27 -6.35
N ILE A 16 69.51 -34.38 -6.49
CA ILE A 16 70.93 -34.72 -6.29
C ILE A 16 71.31 -34.38 -4.85
N LYS A 17 71.59 -35.40 -4.03
CA LYS A 17 72.23 -35.25 -2.72
C LYS A 17 73.76 -35.19 -2.87
N PRO A 18 74.48 -34.35 -2.12
CA PRO A 18 75.92 -34.19 -2.25
C PRO A 18 76.65 -35.34 -1.55
N ASN A 19 77.44 -36.11 -2.32
CA ASN A 19 78.67 -36.86 -1.93
C ASN A 19 78.91 -38.14 -2.74
N MET A 20 78.94 -38.08 -4.08
CA MET A 20 79.63 -39.11 -4.88
C MET A 20 80.79 -38.51 -5.67
N LYS A 21 81.98 -39.09 -5.46
CA LYS A 21 83.22 -38.76 -6.18
C LYS A 21 83.10 -39.18 -7.65
N SER A 22 83.42 -38.23 -8.54
CA SER A 22 83.48 -38.40 -10.00
C SER A 22 84.50 -39.46 -10.42
N LEU A 23 84.13 -40.30 -11.40
CA LEU A 23 84.96 -41.37 -11.99
C LEU A 23 85.52 -41.02 -13.38
N PHE A 24 85.55 -39.73 -13.75
CA PHE A 24 86.19 -39.27 -14.98
C PHE A 24 87.08 -38.05 -14.72
N PRO A 25 88.32 -37.99 -15.26
CA PRO A 25 89.16 -36.82 -15.13
C PRO A 25 88.59 -35.68 -15.99
N ILE A 26 88.19 -34.59 -15.34
CA ILE A 26 87.83 -33.35 -16.01
C ILE A 26 89.15 -32.58 -16.19
N ASP A 27 89.57 -32.40 -17.44
CA ASP A 27 90.69 -31.52 -17.82
C ASP A 27 90.23 -30.06 -17.67
N PRO A 28 90.73 -29.29 -16.71
CA PRO A 28 90.33 -27.90 -16.55
C PRO A 28 91.28 -27.07 -17.40
N LEU A 29 90.91 -26.83 -18.67
CA LEU A 29 91.33 -25.73 -19.57
C LEU A 29 91.37 -26.17 -21.04
N LYS A 30 90.21 -26.49 -21.62
CA LYS A 30 89.94 -26.12 -23.01
C LYS A 30 88.64 -25.34 -23.05
N LEU A 31 88.81 -24.02 -23.15
CA LEU A 31 87.77 -23.07 -23.50
C LEU A 31 87.25 -23.46 -24.90
N ASP A 32 86.10 -24.14 -24.96
CA ASP A 32 85.38 -24.29 -26.21
C ASP A 32 84.71 -22.95 -26.53
N THR A 33 85.31 -22.20 -27.43
CA THR A 33 84.82 -20.90 -27.92
C THR A 33 83.63 -21.03 -28.89
N GLY A 34 82.83 -22.10 -28.75
CA GLY A 34 81.75 -22.46 -29.65
C GLY A 34 80.35 -22.57 -29.03
N LEU A 35 80.15 -22.25 -27.74
CA LEU A 35 78.81 -22.25 -27.16
C LEU A 35 78.14 -20.88 -27.33
N ASP A 36 77.40 -20.74 -28.43
CA ASP A 36 76.46 -19.63 -28.62
C ASP A 36 75.29 -19.76 -27.62
N LEU A 37 75.27 -18.88 -26.61
CA LEU A 37 74.20 -18.75 -25.62
C LEU A 37 73.00 -17.91 -26.12
N THR A 38 72.88 -17.64 -27.43
CA THR A 38 71.88 -16.67 -27.93
C THR A 38 70.67 -17.23 -28.65
N THR A 39 70.49 -18.55 -28.85
CA THR A 39 69.32 -19.03 -29.62
C THR A 39 68.69 -20.36 -29.14
N THR A 40 68.07 -20.34 -27.96
CA THR A 40 66.77 -21.03 -27.81
C THR A 40 65.70 -19.95 -27.83
N PRO A 41 64.82 -19.86 -28.84
CA PRO A 41 63.71 -18.93 -28.76
C PRO A 41 62.87 -19.35 -27.55
N PHE A 42 62.82 -18.51 -26.51
CA PHE A 42 61.76 -18.62 -25.52
C PHE A 42 60.46 -18.69 -26.30
N ALA A 43 59.78 -19.84 -26.25
CA ALA A 43 58.48 -19.96 -26.88
C ALA A 43 57.62 -18.84 -26.30
N VAL A 44 57.34 -17.83 -27.13
CA VAL A 44 56.48 -16.71 -26.76
C VAL A 44 55.10 -17.32 -26.55
N THR A 45 54.77 -17.62 -25.30
CA THR A 45 53.46 -18.15 -24.96
C THR A 45 52.43 -17.10 -25.33
N THR A 46 51.49 -17.44 -26.21
CA THR A 46 50.37 -16.58 -26.58
C THR A 46 49.68 -16.07 -25.30
N PRO A 47 49.54 -14.75 -25.08
CA PRO A 47 48.93 -14.23 -23.87
C PRO A 47 47.47 -14.67 -23.73
N SER A 48 47.05 -14.91 -22.49
CA SER A 48 45.65 -15.18 -22.14
C SER A 48 44.98 -13.90 -21.64
N VAL A 49 43.76 -13.60 -22.09
CA VAL A 49 42.99 -12.41 -21.66
C VAL A 49 41.77 -12.78 -20.82
N ALA A 50 41.44 -11.91 -19.87
CA ALA A 50 40.30 -12.03 -18.97
C ALA A 50 39.59 -10.68 -18.84
N ILE A 51 38.31 -10.71 -18.49
CA ILE A 51 37.50 -9.52 -18.19
C ILE A 51 36.82 -9.67 -16.82
N SER A 52 36.76 -8.58 -16.07
CA SER A 52 35.94 -8.42 -14.86
C SER A 52 35.29 -7.04 -14.86
N VAL A 53 34.28 -6.85 -14.01
CA VAL A 53 33.65 -5.53 -13.77
C VAL A 53 33.57 -5.28 -12.27
N ALA A 54 33.85 -4.06 -11.85
CA ALA A 54 33.64 -3.61 -10.47
C ALA A 54 33.32 -2.10 -10.46
N PRO A 55 32.37 -1.64 -9.62
CA PRO A 55 31.39 -2.46 -8.89
C PRO A 55 30.49 -3.29 -9.83
N GLY A 56 29.79 -4.28 -9.29
CA GLY A 56 28.88 -5.13 -10.08
C GLY A 56 27.57 -4.45 -10.45
N SER A 57 27.21 -3.38 -9.72
CA SER A 57 26.06 -2.53 -9.97
C SER A 57 26.36 -1.08 -9.58
N VAL A 58 25.71 -0.14 -10.25
CA VAL A 58 25.71 1.31 -9.94
C VAL A 58 24.29 1.84 -10.14
N ASN A 59 23.91 2.88 -9.42
CA ASN A 59 22.68 3.62 -9.69
C ASN A 59 22.92 4.66 -10.79
N GLU A 60 21.91 4.92 -11.62
CA GLU A 60 22.05 5.82 -12.76
C GLU A 60 22.29 7.29 -12.39
N ASP A 61 21.79 7.71 -11.22
CA ASP A 61 21.96 9.05 -10.65
C ASP A 61 23.20 9.17 -9.75
N ASP A 62 23.90 8.06 -9.51
CA ASP A 62 25.13 8.08 -8.74
C ASP A 62 26.34 8.39 -9.63
N ASN A 63 27.32 9.16 -9.12
CA ASN A 63 28.53 9.48 -9.88
C ASN A 63 29.50 8.28 -10.02
N SER A 64 29.05 7.04 -9.77
CA SER A 64 29.86 5.83 -9.90
C SER A 64 29.72 5.24 -11.29
N ASN A 65 30.75 4.52 -11.70
CA ASN A 65 30.83 3.96 -13.03
C ASN A 65 31.02 2.45 -12.96
N LEU A 66 30.51 1.72 -13.96
CA LEU A 66 30.88 0.32 -14.16
C LEU A 66 32.25 0.26 -14.82
N VAL A 67 33.27 -0.20 -14.09
CA VAL A 67 34.64 -0.29 -14.60
C VAL A 67 34.96 -1.72 -15.03
N TYR A 68 34.97 -1.96 -16.33
CA TYR A 68 35.36 -3.22 -16.93
C TYR A 68 36.88 -3.28 -17.07
N THR A 69 37.53 -4.17 -16.34
CA THR A 69 38.99 -4.38 -16.41
C THR A 69 39.29 -5.56 -17.33
N ILE A 70 39.97 -5.28 -18.44
CA ILE A 70 40.52 -6.30 -19.33
C ILE A 70 41.99 -6.49 -18.98
N SER A 71 42.36 -7.71 -18.60
CA SER A 71 43.71 -8.08 -18.20
C SER A 71 44.29 -9.14 -19.12
N ARG A 72 45.62 -9.22 -19.15
CA ARG A 72 46.35 -10.32 -19.79
C ARG A 72 47.39 -10.95 -18.86
N THR A 73 47.61 -12.24 -19.06
CA THR A 73 48.70 -13.00 -18.42
C THR A 73 49.58 -13.66 -19.50
N GLY A 74 50.86 -13.89 -19.20
CA GLY A 74 51.83 -14.43 -20.16
C GLY A 74 52.65 -13.33 -20.83
N ASN A 75 52.86 -13.43 -22.15
CA ASN A 75 53.68 -12.44 -22.87
C ASN A 75 53.00 -11.05 -22.92
N ILE A 76 53.70 -10.03 -22.41
CA ILE A 76 53.26 -8.63 -22.44
C ILE A 76 54.06 -7.74 -23.40
N SER A 77 54.97 -8.29 -24.20
CA SER A 77 55.92 -7.49 -25.00
C SER A 77 55.33 -6.91 -26.27
N THR A 78 54.13 -7.34 -26.69
CA THR A 78 53.42 -6.82 -27.87
C THR A 78 52.14 -6.08 -27.47
N SER A 79 51.60 -5.22 -28.32
CA SER A 79 50.24 -4.69 -28.14
C SER A 79 49.20 -5.71 -28.59
N LEU A 80 48.00 -5.65 -27.99
CA LEU A 80 46.85 -6.47 -28.37
C LEU A 80 45.64 -5.57 -28.69
N ASN A 81 44.93 -5.87 -29.76
CA ASN A 81 43.58 -5.34 -29.99
C ASN A 81 42.58 -6.39 -29.51
N VAL A 82 42.10 -6.25 -28.27
CA VAL A 82 41.16 -7.19 -27.65
C VAL A 82 39.75 -6.83 -28.08
N ARG A 83 39.04 -7.80 -28.65
CA ARG A 83 37.66 -7.61 -29.14
C ARG A 83 36.64 -8.20 -28.18
N PHE A 84 35.45 -7.61 -28.14
CA PHE A 84 34.34 -8.08 -27.31
C PHE A 84 32.99 -7.82 -27.99
N SER A 85 31.99 -8.61 -27.65
CA SER A 85 30.58 -8.31 -27.94
C SER A 85 29.96 -7.50 -26.82
N VAL A 86 29.03 -6.62 -27.16
CA VAL A 86 28.21 -5.84 -26.23
C VAL A 86 26.78 -6.42 -26.25
N ARG A 87 26.24 -6.78 -25.08
CA ARG A 87 24.91 -7.35 -24.87
C ARG A 87 24.31 -6.78 -23.57
N GLY A 88 23.11 -7.23 -23.22
CA GLY A 88 22.36 -6.73 -22.07
C GLY A 88 21.12 -5.97 -22.50
N THR A 89 20.38 -5.43 -21.52
CA THR A 89 19.19 -4.59 -21.76
C THR A 89 19.59 -3.13 -21.97
N ALA A 90 20.60 -2.65 -21.24
CA ALA A 90 21.14 -1.30 -21.38
C ALA A 90 21.80 -1.07 -22.75
N GLN A 91 21.56 0.09 -23.32
CA GLN A 91 21.89 0.51 -24.66
C GLN A 91 22.86 1.68 -24.65
N PHE A 92 23.95 1.51 -25.39
CA PHE A 92 24.96 2.55 -25.58
C PHE A 92 24.37 3.83 -26.19
N ASN A 93 24.64 4.98 -25.57
CA ASN A 93 24.12 6.33 -25.84
C ASN A 93 22.64 6.57 -25.53
N SER A 94 21.94 5.59 -24.96
CA SER A 94 20.63 5.81 -24.32
C SER A 94 20.83 5.80 -22.82
N ASP A 95 21.42 4.71 -22.31
CA ASP A 95 21.41 4.40 -20.87
C ASP A 95 22.82 4.50 -20.27
N TYR A 96 23.86 4.48 -21.11
CA TYR A 96 25.24 4.76 -20.69
C TYR A 96 26.11 5.32 -21.83
N THR A 97 27.16 6.05 -21.45
CA THR A 97 28.30 6.40 -22.31
C THR A 97 29.54 5.56 -21.96
N GLN A 98 30.62 5.63 -22.75
CA GLN A 98 31.83 4.87 -22.46
C GLN A 98 33.13 5.63 -22.72
N ILE A 99 34.15 5.32 -21.92
CA ILE A 99 35.54 5.76 -22.11
C ILE A 99 36.47 4.55 -22.09
N GLY A 100 37.51 4.57 -22.93
CA GLY A 100 38.58 3.57 -22.96
C GLY A 100 38.50 2.62 -24.15
N GLY A 101 37.31 2.30 -24.66
CA GLY A 101 37.14 1.52 -25.88
C GLY A 101 37.75 2.20 -27.10
N ALA A 102 38.55 1.48 -27.89
CA ALA A 102 39.06 1.93 -29.18
C ALA A 102 37.95 1.93 -30.26
N SER A 103 36.97 1.05 -30.10
CA SER A 103 35.68 1.09 -30.81
C SER A 103 34.57 0.56 -29.89
N PHE A 104 33.37 1.11 -30.00
CA PHE A 104 32.22 0.68 -29.19
C PHE A 104 30.91 0.90 -29.96
N SER A 105 30.02 -0.08 -29.94
CA SER A 105 28.71 -0.09 -30.59
C SER A 105 27.77 -1.00 -29.81
N ARG A 106 26.46 -0.95 -30.14
CA ARG A 106 25.43 -1.83 -29.55
C ARG A 106 25.79 -3.32 -29.53
N PHE A 107 26.55 -3.82 -30.50
CA PHE A 107 26.78 -5.26 -30.64
C PHE A 107 28.22 -5.69 -30.41
N GLN A 108 29.19 -4.78 -30.52
CA GLN A 108 30.62 -5.12 -30.48
C GLN A 108 31.50 -3.91 -30.15
N GLY A 109 32.71 -4.17 -29.68
CA GLY A 109 33.74 -3.17 -29.49
C GLY A 109 35.15 -3.78 -29.46
N SER A 110 36.14 -2.91 -29.30
CA SER A 110 37.52 -3.31 -29.10
C SER A 110 38.25 -2.37 -28.17
N LEU A 111 39.32 -2.87 -27.55
CA LEU A 111 40.21 -2.14 -26.65
C LEU A 111 41.65 -2.44 -27.03
N ASN A 112 42.50 -1.42 -27.03
CA ASN A 112 43.93 -1.59 -27.24
C ASN A 112 44.63 -1.79 -25.90
N LEU A 113 45.27 -2.95 -25.71
CA LEU A 113 46.20 -3.23 -24.61
C LEU A 113 47.64 -2.94 -25.11
N PRO A 114 48.31 -1.85 -24.67
CA PRO A 114 49.64 -1.50 -25.18
C PRO A 114 50.72 -2.53 -24.79
N SER A 115 51.85 -2.53 -25.51
CA SER A 115 53.03 -3.29 -25.08
C SER A 115 53.48 -2.87 -23.67
N GLY A 116 53.89 -3.83 -22.85
CA GLY A 116 54.30 -3.64 -21.46
C GLY A 116 53.16 -3.49 -20.45
N VAL A 117 51.90 -3.36 -20.90
CA VAL A 117 50.75 -3.11 -20.01
C VAL A 117 50.00 -4.41 -19.70
N ALA A 118 49.77 -4.72 -18.42
CA ALA A 118 49.10 -5.97 -18.00
C ALA A 118 47.56 -5.87 -18.05
N SER A 119 46.99 -4.67 -17.90
CA SER A 119 45.55 -4.44 -17.92
C SER A 119 45.20 -3.02 -18.36
N THR A 120 44.01 -2.84 -18.90
CA THR A 120 43.39 -1.53 -19.15
C THR A 120 41.87 -1.66 -18.97
N THR A 121 41.16 -0.53 -18.93
CA THR A 121 39.75 -0.47 -18.57
C THR A 121 38.88 0.07 -19.69
N ILE A 122 37.62 -0.33 -19.67
CA ILE A 122 36.50 0.36 -20.29
C ILE A 122 35.60 0.81 -19.15
N THR A 123 35.32 2.09 -19.08
CA THR A 123 34.44 2.68 -18.07
C THR A 123 33.10 2.95 -18.75
N LEU A 124 32.01 2.40 -18.22
CA LEU A 124 30.65 2.79 -18.60
C LEU A 124 30.10 3.75 -17.55
N ASP A 125 29.64 4.90 -18.02
CA ASP A 125 29.08 6.00 -17.24
C ASP A 125 27.57 6.02 -17.50
N PRO A 126 26.72 5.64 -16.52
CA PRO A 126 25.27 5.71 -16.67
C PRO A 126 24.80 7.11 -17.09
N ILE A 127 23.73 7.17 -17.87
CA ILE A 127 23.09 8.44 -18.24
C ILE A 127 21.93 8.64 -17.28
N ALA A 128 22.13 9.50 -16.28
CA ALA A 128 21.08 9.95 -15.38
C ALA A 128 19.93 10.63 -16.14
N ASP A 129 18.70 10.19 -15.89
CA ASP A 129 17.52 10.94 -16.26
C ASP A 129 16.42 10.95 -15.17
N ASN A 130 15.14 10.99 -15.52
CA ASN A 130 14.01 11.00 -14.57
C ASN A 130 12.87 10.13 -15.10
N VAL A 131 13.16 9.26 -16.07
CA VAL A 131 12.22 8.34 -16.69
C VAL A 131 12.19 7.10 -15.83
N PRO A 132 11.02 6.66 -15.35
CA PRO A 132 10.95 5.40 -14.62
C PRO A 132 11.27 4.20 -15.51
N GLU A 133 12.27 3.42 -15.12
CA GLU A 133 12.79 2.29 -15.87
C GLU A 133 12.96 1.04 -14.98
N ASP A 134 13.25 -0.10 -15.59
CA ASP A 134 13.62 -1.34 -14.88
C ASP A 134 15.16 -1.40 -14.77
N ASP A 135 15.70 -2.08 -13.76
CA ASP A 135 17.15 -2.33 -13.67
C ASP A 135 17.69 -2.95 -14.96
N GLU A 136 18.72 -2.33 -15.51
CA GLU A 136 19.29 -2.73 -16.79
C GLU A 136 20.66 -3.38 -16.67
N THR A 137 21.02 -4.21 -17.66
CA THR A 137 22.32 -4.90 -17.69
C THR A 137 23.16 -4.46 -18.87
N ALA A 138 24.46 -4.28 -18.66
CA ALA A 138 25.48 -4.20 -19.69
C ALA A 138 26.38 -5.44 -19.57
N ILE A 139 26.59 -6.15 -20.68
CA ILE A 139 27.35 -7.41 -20.71
C ILE A 139 28.44 -7.30 -21.77
N LEU A 140 29.70 -7.37 -21.34
CA LEU A 140 30.86 -7.44 -22.23
C LEU A 140 31.43 -8.85 -22.24
N THR A 141 31.44 -9.47 -23.42
CA THR A 141 31.99 -10.83 -23.61
C THR A 141 33.16 -10.78 -24.58
N LEU A 142 34.35 -11.21 -24.14
CA LEU A 142 35.55 -11.30 -24.96
C LEU A 142 35.33 -12.24 -26.14
N THR A 143 35.71 -11.80 -27.33
CA THR A 143 35.58 -12.54 -28.60
C THR A 143 36.96 -12.87 -29.17
N ARG A 144 37.01 -13.92 -30.00
CA ARG A 144 38.25 -14.38 -30.63
C ARG A 144 38.92 -13.27 -31.44
N GLY A 145 40.22 -13.12 -31.24
CA GLY A 145 41.07 -12.20 -31.99
C GLY A 145 42.42 -12.83 -32.33
N THR A 146 43.35 -12.01 -32.82
CA THR A 146 44.71 -12.44 -33.16
C THR A 146 45.67 -12.12 -32.03
N GLY A 147 46.60 -13.03 -31.74
CA GLY A 147 47.69 -12.80 -30.79
C GLY A 147 47.33 -12.98 -29.31
N TYR A 148 46.12 -13.46 -28.99
CA TYR A 148 45.72 -13.83 -27.63
C TYR A 148 44.79 -15.04 -27.61
N VAL A 149 44.71 -15.72 -26.47
CA VAL A 149 43.67 -16.71 -26.15
C VAL A 149 42.77 -16.16 -25.06
N ILE A 150 41.52 -16.61 -24.97
CA ILE A 150 40.58 -16.14 -23.94
C ILE A 150 40.61 -17.12 -22.76
N SER A 151 40.67 -16.60 -21.54
CA SER A 151 40.57 -17.39 -20.30
C SER A 151 39.13 -17.86 -20.04
N ASN A 152 38.91 -18.53 -18.90
CA ASN A 152 37.56 -18.87 -18.42
C ASN A 152 36.78 -17.65 -17.92
N PHE A 153 37.42 -16.51 -17.68
CA PHE A 153 36.78 -15.24 -17.30
C PHE A 153 36.54 -14.39 -18.55
N ASN A 154 35.62 -14.86 -19.40
CA ASN A 154 35.41 -14.28 -20.73
C ASN A 154 34.20 -13.35 -20.82
N SER A 155 33.41 -13.20 -19.76
CA SER A 155 32.24 -12.32 -19.73
C SER A 155 32.13 -11.61 -18.39
N ALA A 156 31.76 -10.34 -18.43
CA ALA A 156 31.44 -9.54 -17.25
C ALA A 156 30.08 -8.87 -17.45
N THR A 157 29.27 -8.85 -16.40
CA THR A 157 27.93 -8.25 -16.38
C THR A 157 27.92 -7.18 -15.30
N GLY A 158 27.65 -5.94 -15.70
CA GLY A 158 27.35 -4.84 -14.79
C GLY A 158 25.87 -4.47 -14.88
N THR A 159 25.28 -4.08 -13.75
CA THR A 159 23.89 -3.62 -13.66
C THR A 159 23.83 -2.10 -13.43
N ILE A 160 22.94 -1.42 -14.13
CA ILE A 160 22.57 -0.04 -13.89
C ILE A 160 21.20 -0.10 -13.22
N THR A 161 21.09 0.39 -11.99
CA THR A 161 19.84 0.34 -11.20
C THR A 161 19.12 1.67 -11.24
N SER A 162 17.82 1.65 -11.52
CA SER A 162 16.98 2.85 -11.51
C SER A 162 16.57 3.20 -10.08
N ASP A 163 16.55 4.50 -9.75
CA ASP A 163 16.01 5.03 -8.49
C ASP A 163 14.63 5.66 -8.64
N GLU A 164 14.12 5.72 -9.86
CA GLU A 164 12.74 6.00 -10.18
C GLU A 164 11.87 4.79 -9.80
N GLY A 165 10.69 5.04 -9.21
CA GLY A 165 9.79 3.96 -8.82
C GLY A 165 9.43 3.06 -10.00
N SER A 166 9.67 1.75 -9.85
CA SER A 166 9.46 0.71 -10.88
C SER A 166 8.22 0.95 -11.73
N THR A 167 8.37 1.02 -13.06
CA THR A 167 7.19 0.99 -13.93
C THR A 167 6.53 -0.38 -13.86
N PRO A 168 5.20 -0.46 -13.69
CA PRO A 168 4.50 -1.70 -13.93
C PRO A 168 4.79 -2.16 -15.37
N PRO A 169 5.02 -3.45 -15.63
CA PRO A 169 5.43 -3.94 -16.95
C PRO A 169 4.48 -3.41 -18.02
N SER A 170 5.05 -2.93 -19.13
CA SER A 170 4.31 -2.36 -20.26
C SER A 170 3.18 -3.30 -20.70
N GLY A 171 1.93 -2.84 -20.53
CA GLY A 171 0.71 -3.63 -20.77
C GLY A 171 -0.04 -4.10 -19.52
N SER A 172 0.52 -3.92 -18.31
CA SER A 172 -0.22 -4.14 -17.07
C SER A 172 -1.22 -3.00 -16.82
N VAL A 173 -2.48 -3.37 -16.61
CA VAL A 173 -3.54 -2.42 -16.23
C VAL A 173 -3.51 -2.19 -14.71
N PRO A 174 -3.85 -0.99 -14.22
CA PRO A 174 -3.93 -0.74 -12.78
C PRO A 174 -4.90 -1.68 -12.06
N SER A 175 -4.71 -1.86 -10.76
CA SER A 175 -5.67 -2.60 -9.90
C SER A 175 -6.49 -1.62 -9.06
N VAL A 176 -7.80 -1.84 -8.95
CA VAL A 176 -8.71 -1.00 -8.16
C VAL A 176 -9.34 -1.78 -7.01
N SER A 177 -9.18 -1.29 -5.80
CA SER A 177 -9.82 -1.81 -4.57
C SER A 177 -10.74 -0.76 -3.95
N ILE A 178 -11.53 -1.15 -2.95
CA ILE A 178 -12.48 -0.27 -2.29
C ILE A 178 -12.41 -0.35 -0.77
N ALA A 179 -12.62 0.78 -0.10
CA ALA A 179 -12.85 0.88 1.34
C ALA A 179 -14.05 1.78 1.62
N VAL A 180 -14.63 1.69 2.81
CA VAL A 180 -15.67 2.61 3.30
C VAL A 180 -15.22 3.21 4.62
N SER A 181 -15.38 4.52 4.79
CA SER A 181 -15.10 5.20 6.05
C SER A 181 -15.99 6.45 6.20
N PRO A 182 -16.69 6.62 7.33
CA PRO A 182 -16.83 5.66 8.43
C PRO A 182 -17.55 4.37 8.01
N SER A 183 -17.47 3.31 8.81
CA SER A 183 -18.16 2.03 8.54
C SER A 183 -19.65 2.03 8.91
N SER A 184 -20.09 3.02 9.69
CA SER A 184 -21.47 3.23 10.10
C SER A 184 -21.72 4.72 10.35
N VAL A 185 -22.95 5.14 10.12
CA VAL A 185 -23.45 6.50 10.39
C VAL A 185 -24.88 6.40 10.94
N GLU A 186 -25.30 7.36 11.75
CA GLU A 186 -26.72 7.54 12.10
C GLU A 186 -27.46 8.10 10.87
N GLU A 187 -28.73 7.76 10.72
CA GLU A 187 -29.60 8.26 9.64
C GLU A 187 -29.73 9.79 9.65
N ASP A 188 -30.03 10.38 10.82
CA ASP A 188 -30.07 11.84 11.02
C ASP A 188 -28.69 12.46 11.32
N GLY A 189 -27.63 11.65 11.17
CA GLY A 189 -26.26 12.03 11.44
C GLY A 189 -25.71 13.06 10.45
N VAL A 190 -24.72 13.83 10.90
CA VAL A 190 -23.92 14.69 10.00
C VAL A 190 -22.98 13.89 9.09
N PRO A 191 -22.30 12.82 9.54
CA PRO A 191 -21.39 12.06 8.68
C PRO A 191 -22.14 11.23 7.63
N ASN A 192 -21.59 11.17 6.42
CA ASN A 192 -22.04 10.30 5.34
C ASN A 192 -21.14 9.06 5.24
N LEU A 193 -21.63 7.99 4.61
CA LEU A 193 -20.77 6.86 4.22
C LEU A 193 -19.98 7.24 2.96
N ILE A 194 -18.65 7.29 3.06
CA ILE A 194 -17.77 7.59 1.93
C ILE A 194 -17.06 6.32 1.48
N TYR A 195 -17.29 5.92 0.24
CA TYR A 195 -16.64 4.80 -0.41
C TYR A 195 -15.44 5.30 -1.21
N PHE A 196 -14.25 4.84 -0.81
CA PHE A 196 -12.98 5.21 -1.40
C PHE A 196 -12.52 4.12 -2.36
N PHE A 197 -12.40 4.45 -3.64
CA PHE A 197 -11.79 3.60 -4.64
C PHE A 197 -10.30 3.92 -4.69
N THR A 198 -9.44 2.92 -4.57
CA THR A 198 -7.99 3.06 -4.59
C THR A 198 -7.41 2.35 -5.81
N ARG A 199 -6.77 3.12 -6.68
CA ARG A 199 -6.03 2.65 -7.86
C ARG A 199 -4.55 2.46 -7.52
N THR A 200 -4.01 1.28 -7.81
CA THR A 200 -2.60 0.92 -7.65
C THR A 200 -1.98 0.51 -8.99
N GLY A 201 -0.66 0.65 -9.12
CA GLY A 201 0.05 0.47 -10.40
C GLY A 201 0.08 1.77 -11.21
N ASN A 202 -0.07 1.68 -12.54
CA ASN A 202 0.10 2.81 -13.44
C ASN A 202 -1.03 3.85 -13.23
N THR A 203 -0.66 5.09 -12.90
CA THR A 203 -1.58 6.24 -12.76
C THR A 203 -1.42 7.29 -13.86
N SER A 204 -0.43 7.16 -14.76
CA SER A 204 -0.06 8.19 -15.72
C SER A 204 -1.20 8.62 -16.64
N ASN A 205 -2.04 7.68 -17.05
CA ASN A 205 -3.24 7.94 -17.85
C ASN A 205 -4.51 7.94 -16.99
N ALA A 206 -5.51 8.74 -17.38
CA ALA A 206 -6.83 8.67 -16.78
C ALA A 206 -7.44 7.25 -16.94
N LEU A 207 -8.15 6.79 -15.92
CA LEU A 207 -8.89 5.53 -15.93
C LEU A 207 -10.37 5.86 -15.80
N ASN A 208 -11.13 5.67 -16.88
CA ASN A 208 -12.55 6.02 -16.92
C ASN A 208 -13.42 4.77 -16.88
N GLY A 209 -14.59 4.87 -16.24
CA GLY A 209 -15.59 3.81 -16.27
C GLY A 209 -15.30 2.63 -15.35
N VAL A 210 -14.64 2.87 -14.20
CA VAL A 210 -14.54 1.83 -13.16
C VAL A 210 -15.94 1.59 -12.63
N ALA A 211 -16.49 0.41 -12.92
CA ALA A 211 -17.89 0.09 -12.72
C ALA A 211 -18.11 -0.49 -11.33
N PHE A 212 -19.25 -0.14 -10.73
CA PHE A 212 -19.67 -0.69 -9.46
C PHE A 212 -21.17 -0.93 -9.40
N THR A 213 -21.58 -1.77 -8.45
CA THR A 213 -22.97 -2.05 -8.11
C THR A 213 -23.22 -1.79 -6.64
N LEU A 214 -24.42 -1.30 -6.33
CA LEU A 214 -24.94 -1.18 -4.97
C LEU A 214 -25.84 -2.38 -4.64
N GLY A 215 -25.74 -2.85 -3.40
CA GLY A 215 -26.62 -3.82 -2.78
C GLY A 215 -26.82 -3.48 -1.30
N GLY A 216 -27.25 -4.46 -0.50
CA GLY A 216 -27.60 -4.26 0.91
C GLY A 216 -29.10 -4.20 1.15
N THR A 217 -29.49 -3.82 2.35
CA THR A 217 -30.90 -3.71 2.76
C THR A 217 -31.48 -2.34 2.51
N ALA A 218 -30.67 -1.27 2.63
CA ALA A 218 -31.07 0.09 2.31
C ALA A 218 -31.20 0.29 0.80
N ARG A 219 -32.22 1.03 0.37
CA ARG A 219 -32.64 1.22 -1.02
C ARG A 219 -33.09 2.65 -1.31
N ILE A 220 -32.60 3.17 -2.42
CA ILE A 220 -33.03 4.48 -2.95
C ILE A 220 -34.53 4.55 -3.24
N ASN A 221 -35.17 3.44 -3.63
CA ASN A 221 -36.62 3.43 -3.88
C ASN A 221 -37.46 3.53 -2.60
N ASP A 222 -36.88 3.21 -1.45
CA ASP A 222 -37.52 3.32 -0.14
C ASP A 222 -37.17 4.68 0.52
N SER A 223 -36.25 5.43 -0.12
CA SER A 223 -35.76 6.78 0.21
C SER A 223 -34.65 6.82 1.25
N ASP A 224 -34.11 5.69 1.69
CA ASP A 224 -33.14 5.56 2.78
C ASP A 224 -31.83 6.36 2.56
N TYR A 225 -31.45 6.62 1.29
CA TYR A 225 -30.29 7.45 0.99
C TYR A 225 -30.30 8.06 -0.42
N THR A 226 -29.42 9.05 -0.61
CA THR A 226 -29.04 9.61 -1.92
C THR A 226 -27.56 9.35 -2.23
N VAL A 227 -27.19 9.34 -3.52
CA VAL A 227 -25.83 9.05 -3.98
C VAL A 227 -25.22 10.26 -4.69
N SER A 228 -23.97 10.58 -4.37
CA SER A 228 -23.17 11.61 -5.05
C SER A 228 -21.73 11.15 -5.31
N GLY A 229 -20.99 11.88 -6.14
CA GLY A 229 -19.59 11.57 -6.49
C GLY A 229 -19.40 10.55 -7.63
N ALA A 230 -20.41 9.75 -7.95
CA ALA A 230 -20.38 8.88 -9.13
C ALA A 230 -20.42 9.68 -10.44
N ASN A 231 -19.68 9.24 -11.46
CA ASN A 231 -19.68 9.86 -12.80
C ASN A 231 -20.93 9.50 -13.60
N GLN A 232 -21.45 8.29 -13.42
CA GLN A 232 -22.74 7.82 -13.94
C GLN A 232 -23.40 6.97 -12.86
N PHE A 233 -24.72 7.04 -12.73
CA PHE A 233 -25.45 6.28 -11.72
C PHE A 233 -26.91 6.04 -12.13
N ASN A 234 -27.43 4.83 -11.89
CA ASN A 234 -28.79 4.40 -12.24
C ASN A 234 -29.50 3.66 -11.09
N ASN A 235 -29.32 4.13 -9.86
CA ASN A 235 -29.84 3.59 -8.60
C ASN A 235 -29.18 2.29 -8.10
N THR A 236 -28.84 1.36 -8.98
CA THR A 236 -28.25 0.06 -8.57
C THR A 236 -26.82 -0.14 -9.08
N SER A 237 -26.38 0.68 -10.03
CA SER A 237 -25.03 0.62 -10.57
C SER A 237 -24.53 1.99 -11.00
N GLY A 238 -23.22 2.14 -11.09
CA GLY A 238 -22.59 3.36 -11.51
C GLY A 238 -21.15 3.19 -11.93
N THR A 239 -20.49 4.31 -12.24
CA THR A 239 -19.06 4.35 -12.55
C THR A 239 -18.35 5.49 -11.84
N VAL A 240 -17.05 5.30 -11.60
CA VAL A 240 -16.12 6.37 -11.21
C VAL A 240 -14.96 6.48 -12.20
N ASN A 241 -14.37 7.66 -12.26
CA ASN A 241 -13.20 7.97 -13.07
C ASN A 241 -12.03 8.41 -12.18
N PHE A 242 -10.83 7.97 -12.52
CA PHE A 242 -9.57 8.50 -11.99
C PHE A 242 -8.95 9.42 -13.02
N ALA A 243 -8.68 10.67 -12.64
CA ALA A 243 -7.88 11.57 -13.47
C ALA A 243 -6.45 11.02 -13.68
N ALA A 244 -5.77 11.49 -14.72
CA ALA A 244 -4.34 11.22 -14.90
C ALA A 244 -3.55 11.68 -13.66
N GLY A 245 -2.65 10.84 -13.16
CA GLY A 245 -1.90 11.02 -11.91
C GLY A 245 -2.69 10.74 -10.63
N SER A 246 -4.03 10.58 -10.66
CA SER A 246 -4.83 10.30 -9.47
C SER A 246 -4.88 8.82 -9.12
N ASN A 247 -4.74 8.51 -7.83
CA ASN A 247 -4.88 7.17 -7.27
C ASN A 247 -6.18 6.96 -6.46
N THR A 248 -7.03 7.99 -6.33
CA THR A 248 -8.29 7.91 -5.57
C THR A 248 -9.48 8.47 -6.34
N ALA A 249 -10.63 7.84 -6.14
CA ALA A 249 -11.96 8.36 -6.49
C ALA A 249 -12.94 8.02 -5.37
N THR A 250 -14.06 8.74 -5.26
CA THR A 250 -15.02 8.56 -4.16
C THR A 250 -16.46 8.50 -4.64
N VAL A 251 -17.27 7.68 -3.97
CA VAL A 251 -18.74 7.72 -4.03
C VAL A 251 -19.24 7.97 -2.62
N THR A 252 -20.16 8.90 -2.46
CA THR A 252 -20.75 9.24 -1.17
C THR A 252 -22.20 8.78 -1.15
N ILE A 253 -22.55 8.06 -0.08
CA ILE A 253 -23.92 7.68 0.26
C ILE A 253 -24.35 8.58 1.42
N ASN A 254 -25.40 9.37 1.20
CA ASN A 254 -25.94 10.31 2.17
C ASN A 254 -27.28 9.75 2.66
N PRO A 255 -27.37 9.26 3.91
CA PRO A 255 -28.65 8.85 4.49
C PRO A 255 -29.70 9.95 4.37
N THR A 256 -30.97 9.57 4.26
CA THR A 256 -32.09 10.50 4.23
C THR A 256 -32.77 10.51 5.57
N ALA A 257 -32.60 11.59 6.32
CA ALA A 257 -33.29 11.80 7.58
C ALA A 257 -34.81 11.73 7.44
N ASP A 258 -35.48 10.91 8.26
CA ASP A 258 -36.94 10.95 8.41
C ASP A 258 -37.45 10.78 9.85
N ASN A 259 -38.60 10.14 10.09
CA ASN A 259 -39.16 9.89 11.44
C ASN A 259 -39.78 8.46 11.52
N LYS A 260 -39.41 7.59 10.58
CA LYS A 260 -39.97 6.26 10.43
C LYS A 260 -39.05 5.30 11.17
N THR A 261 -39.62 4.52 12.09
CA THR A 261 -38.84 3.48 12.75
C THR A 261 -38.51 2.36 11.77
N GLU A 262 -37.21 2.14 11.55
CA GLU A 262 -36.65 1.12 10.68
C GLU A 262 -35.63 0.25 11.43
N PRO A 263 -35.28 -0.94 10.91
CA PRO A 263 -34.10 -1.64 11.40
C PRO A 263 -32.82 -0.97 10.87
N ASP A 264 -31.69 -1.11 11.58
CA ASP A 264 -30.38 -0.76 11.02
C ASP A 264 -30.18 -1.41 9.64
N GLU A 265 -29.77 -0.59 8.68
CA GLU A 265 -29.67 -0.99 7.29
C GLU A 265 -28.22 -1.02 6.79
N THR A 266 -28.02 -1.67 5.65
CA THR A 266 -26.72 -1.86 5.03
C THR A 266 -26.69 -1.31 3.62
N VAL A 267 -25.58 -0.68 3.27
CA VAL A 267 -25.24 -0.32 1.88
C VAL A 267 -23.97 -1.05 1.50
N GLU A 268 -24.04 -1.89 0.48
CA GLU A 268 -22.93 -2.68 -0.01
C GLU A 268 -22.48 -2.14 -1.36
N LEU A 269 -21.18 -1.85 -1.52
CA LEU A 269 -20.62 -1.43 -2.80
C LEU A 269 -19.61 -2.47 -3.28
N THR A 270 -19.83 -2.98 -4.49
CA THR A 270 -18.98 -3.98 -5.15
C THR A 270 -18.40 -3.40 -6.44
N ILE A 271 -17.07 -3.45 -6.59
CA ILE A 271 -16.37 -3.16 -7.84
C ILE A 271 -16.57 -4.32 -8.80
N ASN A 272 -17.02 -4.01 -10.02
CA ASN A 272 -17.23 -4.99 -11.08
C ASN A 272 -15.99 -5.14 -11.97
N ASN A 273 -15.92 -6.26 -12.69
CA ASN A 273 -14.93 -6.40 -13.75
C ASN A 273 -15.17 -5.37 -14.86
N GLY A 274 -14.10 -4.83 -15.43
CA GLY A 274 -14.16 -3.87 -16.54
C GLY A 274 -12.92 -3.91 -17.41
N THR A 275 -12.81 -2.94 -18.31
CA THR A 275 -11.66 -2.80 -19.22
C THR A 275 -10.69 -1.77 -18.68
N GLY A 276 -9.38 -2.00 -18.89
CA GLY A 276 -8.34 -1.04 -18.48
C GLY A 276 -8.00 -1.05 -16.99
N TYR A 277 -8.54 -2.00 -16.21
CA TYR A 277 -8.15 -2.26 -14.83
C TYR A 277 -8.39 -3.72 -14.43
N THR A 278 -7.76 -4.16 -13.35
CA THR A 278 -8.10 -5.39 -12.63
C THR A 278 -8.83 -5.05 -11.33
N VAL A 279 -9.68 -5.96 -10.86
CA VAL A 279 -10.35 -5.84 -9.57
C VAL A 279 -9.40 -6.31 -8.46
N GLY A 280 -9.05 -5.41 -7.56
CA GLY A 280 -8.18 -5.66 -6.41
C GLY A 280 -8.93 -6.21 -5.20
N SER A 281 -8.25 -6.32 -4.05
CA SER A 281 -8.84 -6.77 -2.78
C SER A 281 -8.71 -5.68 -1.71
N PRO A 282 -9.77 -5.37 -0.95
CA PRO A 282 -11.13 -5.90 -1.12
C PRO A 282 -11.83 -5.25 -2.33
N ASN A 283 -12.74 -6.01 -2.96
CA ASN A 283 -13.59 -5.54 -4.06
C ASN A 283 -15.05 -5.28 -3.66
N ARG A 284 -15.40 -5.60 -2.40
CA ARG A 284 -16.73 -5.45 -1.82
C ARG A 284 -16.57 -4.95 -0.40
N VAL A 285 -17.28 -3.88 -0.06
CA VAL A 285 -17.34 -3.36 1.31
C VAL A 285 -18.77 -2.96 1.68
N THR A 286 -19.08 -3.00 2.97
CA THR A 286 -20.42 -2.73 3.50
C THR A 286 -20.33 -1.61 4.52
N GLY A 287 -21.12 -0.56 4.32
CA GLY A 287 -21.41 0.47 5.32
C GLY A 287 -22.78 0.22 5.96
N ARG A 288 -23.01 0.79 7.15
CA ARG A 288 -24.29 0.72 7.86
C ARG A 288 -24.92 2.09 8.04
N ILE A 289 -26.24 2.15 7.92
CA ILE A 289 -27.07 3.28 8.34
C ILE A 289 -27.80 2.80 9.59
N LEU A 290 -27.60 3.49 10.70
CA LEU A 290 -28.21 3.17 12.00
C LEU A 290 -29.50 3.98 12.13
N ASP A 291 -30.59 3.30 12.45
CA ASP A 291 -31.89 3.93 12.71
C ASP A 291 -31.82 4.66 14.05
N ASP A 292 -32.24 5.92 14.09
CA ASP A 292 -32.39 6.69 15.33
C ASP A 292 -33.85 7.07 15.65
N ASP A 293 -34.80 6.44 14.97
CA ASP A 293 -36.23 6.71 15.01
C ASP A 293 -37.06 5.72 15.84
N PHE A 294 -36.48 5.17 16.90
CA PHE A 294 -37.18 4.25 17.79
C PHE A 294 -38.45 4.84 18.43
N VAL A 295 -39.54 4.06 18.42
CA VAL A 295 -40.81 4.37 19.09
C VAL A 295 -40.58 4.72 20.56
N PRO A 296 -40.95 5.94 21.01
CA PRO A 296 -40.73 6.34 22.38
C PRO A 296 -41.55 5.51 23.37
N THR A 297 -40.92 5.11 24.48
CA THR A 297 -41.62 4.53 25.64
C THR A 297 -41.61 5.50 26.80
N ILE A 298 -42.70 5.54 27.57
CA ILE A 298 -42.87 6.46 28.70
C ILE A 298 -42.98 5.65 29.99
N SER A 299 -42.29 6.13 31.02
CA SER A 299 -42.48 5.70 32.41
C SER A 299 -42.74 6.92 33.28
N VAL A 300 -43.34 6.71 34.45
CA VAL A 300 -43.58 7.77 35.43
C VAL A 300 -43.15 7.28 36.82
N ALA A 301 -42.42 8.13 37.54
CA ALA A 301 -42.03 7.90 38.92
C ALA A 301 -42.28 9.17 39.75
N VAL A 302 -42.54 9.01 41.04
CA VAL A 302 -42.76 10.12 41.98
C VAL A 302 -41.67 10.14 43.03
N ALA A 303 -41.14 11.33 43.30
CA ALA A 303 -40.20 11.57 44.40
C ALA A 303 -40.42 12.99 44.98
N PRO A 304 -40.47 13.14 46.32
CA PRO A 304 -40.56 12.08 47.34
C PRO A 304 -41.87 11.26 47.22
N SER A 305 -41.96 10.11 47.88
CA SER A 305 -43.15 9.24 47.83
C SER A 305 -44.32 9.73 48.70
N SER A 306 -44.06 10.69 49.58
CA SER A 306 -45.02 11.32 50.47
C SER A 306 -44.50 12.69 50.89
N VAL A 307 -45.41 13.61 51.19
CA VAL A 307 -45.12 14.95 51.73
C VAL A 307 -46.13 15.27 52.83
N GLU A 308 -45.76 16.18 53.73
CA GLU A 308 -46.72 16.77 54.66
C GLU A 308 -47.51 17.85 53.93
N GLU A 309 -48.82 17.90 54.14
CA GLU A 309 -49.75 18.88 53.55
C GLU A 309 -49.34 20.34 53.84
N ASN A 310 -48.89 20.60 55.06
CA ASN A 310 -48.37 21.89 55.54
C ASN A 310 -46.83 22.04 55.36
N GLY A 311 -46.23 21.12 54.60
CA GLY A 311 -44.80 21.10 54.33
C GLY A 311 -44.38 22.03 53.18
N ILE A 312 -43.07 22.19 53.00
CA ILE A 312 -42.50 22.93 51.87
C ILE A 312 -42.21 22.05 50.64
N ALA A 313 -42.38 20.73 50.77
CA ALA A 313 -42.03 19.76 49.74
C ALA A 313 -43.27 19.35 48.95
N ASN A 314 -43.12 19.18 47.64
CA ASN A 314 -44.18 18.76 46.73
C ASN A 314 -43.92 17.35 46.22
N LEU A 315 -44.97 16.63 45.80
CA LEU A 315 -44.80 15.39 45.05
C LEU A 315 -44.43 15.75 43.60
N VAL A 316 -43.26 15.33 43.15
CA VAL A 316 -42.81 15.56 41.77
C VAL A 316 -42.90 14.27 40.98
N TYR A 317 -43.87 14.21 40.07
CA TYR A 317 -43.99 13.15 39.09
C TYR A 317 -43.08 13.45 37.89
N THR A 318 -42.07 12.63 37.69
CA THR A 318 -41.15 12.71 36.56
C THR A 318 -41.51 11.65 35.53
N PHE A 319 -41.97 12.11 34.36
CA PHE A 319 -42.18 11.29 33.18
C PHE A 319 -40.85 11.17 32.45
N THR A 320 -40.41 9.94 32.22
CA THR A 320 -39.16 9.65 31.50
C THR A 320 -39.50 8.99 30.17
N ARG A 321 -39.02 9.61 29.09
CA ARG A 321 -39.09 9.12 27.71
C ARG A 321 -37.76 8.43 27.37
N SER A 322 -37.83 7.18 26.92
CA SER A 322 -36.71 6.48 26.28
C SER A 322 -37.00 6.25 24.79
N GLY A 323 -35.95 6.12 23.98
CA GLY A 323 -36.03 6.04 22.51
C GLY A 323 -35.64 7.38 21.85
N SER A 324 -36.17 7.64 20.65
CA SER A 324 -35.88 8.89 19.93
C SER A 324 -36.31 10.11 20.74
N THR A 325 -35.44 11.11 20.88
CA THR A 325 -35.74 12.41 21.49
C THR A 325 -35.63 13.57 20.49
N GLY A 326 -35.25 13.32 19.23
CA GLY A 326 -34.98 14.39 18.25
C GLY A 326 -36.18 15.30 18.02
N SER A 327 -37.37 14.70 17.90
CA SER A 327 -38.65 15.40 17.73
C SER A 327 -39.42 15.58 19.06
N ALA A 328 -40.19 16.66 19.16
CA ALA A 328 -41.12 16.89 20.27
C ALA A 328 -42.17 15.77 20.35
N LEU A 329 -42.52 15.34 21.57
CA LEU A 329 -43.61 14.39 21.82
C LEU A 329 -44.69 15.07 22.64
N ASN A 330 -45.80 15.43 21.98
CA ASN A 330 -46.87 16.21 22.57
C ASN A 330 -48.09 15.35 22.92
N GLY A 331 -48.76 15.66 24.02
CA GLY A 331 -50.01 15.04 24.42
C GLY A 331 -49.86 13.62 24.97
N VAL A 332 -48.72 13.31 25.61
CA VAL A 332 -48.54 12.04 26.32
C VAL A 332 -49.56 12.00 27.44
N ARG A 333 -50.54 11.11 27.32
CA ARG A 333 -51.64 10.98 28.28
C ARG A 333 -51.19 10.20 29.51
N PHE A 334 -51.75 10.58 30.65
CA PHE A 334 -51.69 9.80 31.88
C PHE A 334 -53.05 9.85 32.57
N ASN A 335 -53.36 8.81 33.34
CA ASN A 335 -54.53 8.77 34.20
C ASN A 335 -54.21 9.40 35.56
N VAL A 336 -55.21 10.04 36.14
CA VAL A 336 -55.19 10.58 37.51
C VAL A 336 -56.14 9.74 38.35
N ALA A 337 -55.66 9.26 39.49
CA ALA A 337 -56.44 8.55 40.49
C ALA A 337 -55.94 8.94 41.89
N GLY A 338 -56.62 8.44 42.93
CA GLY A 338 -56.29 8.77 44.31
C GLY A 338 -57.53 9.08 45.13
N SER A 339 -57.32 9.48 46.38
CA SER A 339 -58.38 9.96 47.27
C SER A 339 -58.47 11.48 47.34
N ALA A 340 -57.37 12.19 47.03
CA ALA A 340 -57.31 13.64 47.03
C ALA A 340 -58.00 14.25 45.80
N ASP A 341 -58.75 15.32 46.01
CA ASP A 341 -59.52 16.11 45.06
C ASP A 341 -58.73 17.34 44.55
N LEU A 342 -58.68 17.50 43.23
CA LEU A 342 -58.03 18.64 42.57
C LEU A 342 -58.75 19.96 42.87
N ASN A 343 -57.99 20.97 43.30
CA ASN A 343 -58.43 22.29 43.77
C ASN A 343 -59.16 22.32 45.12
N THR A 344 -59.20 21.20 45.84
CA THR A 344 -59.54 21.18 47.26
C THR A 344 -58.27 20.83 48.05
N ASP A 345 -57.66 19.69 47.73
CA ASP A 345 -56.56 19.14 48.54
C ASP A 345 -55.20 19.39 47.89
N TYR A 346 -55.18 19.70 46.58
CA TYR A 346 -53.95 20.07 45.87
C TYR A 346 -54.19 20.93 44.62
N LEU A 347 -53.14 21.68 44.29
CA LEU A 347 -52.95 22.31 42.98
C LEU A 347 -51.87 21.55 42.19
N GLN A 348 -51.86 21.71 40.86
CA GLN A 348 -50.83 21.12 40.01
C GLN A 348 -50.16 22.16 39.12
N SER A 349 -48.90 21.89 38.77
CA SER A 349 -48.18 22.62 37.73
C SER A 349 -47.34 21.66 36.87
N GLY A 350 -47.03 22.08 35.64
CA GLY A 350 -46.18 21.31 34.70
C GLY A 350 -46.95 20.46 33.70
N ALA A 351 -48.17 20.02 34.01
CA ALA A 351 -49.01 19.33 33.03
C ALA A 351 -49.56 20.30 31.97
N SER A 352 -49.61 19.86 30.71
CA SER A 352 -50.22 20.60 29.59
C SER A 352 -51.75 20.66 29.73
N THR A 353 -52.36 19.56 30.20
CA THR A 353 -53.76 19.49 30.59
C THR A 353 -53.86 18.63 31.85
N PHE A 354 -54.80 18.94 32.76
CA PHE A 354 -55.01 18.14 33.97
C PHE A 354 -56.46 18.26 34.45
N ASN A 355 -57.09 17.14 34.77
CA ASN A 355 -58.39 17.04 35.45
C ASN A 355 -58.39 15.84 36.41
N SER A 356 -59.49 15.61 37.13
CA SER A 356 -59.60 14.57 38.17
C SER A 356 -59.44 13.12 37.68
N THR A 357 -59.41 12.88 36.36
CA THR A 357 -59.30 11.52 35.80
C THR A 357 -58.12 11.35 34.85
N SER A 358 -57.58 12.45 34.31
CA SER A 358 -56.56 12.39 33.26
C SER A 358 -55.79 13.70 33.10
N GLY A 359 -54.60 13.59 32.50
CA GLY A 359 -53.82 14.73 32.08
C GLY A 359 -52.91 14.43 30.89
N THR A 360 -52.17 15.44 30.46
CA THR A 360 -51.13 15.31 29.43
C THR A 360 -49.85 16.04 29.79
N VAL A 361 -48.71 15.51 29.34
CA VAL A 361 -47.42 16.20 29.32
C VAL A 361 -46.86 16.27 27.90
N ASN A 362 -45.95 17.22 27.68
CA ASN A 362 -45.21 17.36 26.43
C ASN A 362 -43.71 17.24 26.70
N PHE A 363 -42.98 16.58 25.81
CA PHE A 363 -41.52 16.56 25.76
C PHE A 363 -41.06 17.51 24.64
N ALA A 364 -40.20 18.46 24.97
CA ALA A 364 -39.55 19.31 23.96
C ALA A 364 -38.56 18.49 23.10
N PRO A 365 -38.19 18.95 21.90
CA PRO A 365 -37.09 18.36 21.12
C PRO A 365 -35.82 18.25 21.97
N GLY A 366 -35.18 17.09 21.94
CA GLY A 366 -34.00 16.74 22.75
C GLY A 366 -34.26 16.43 24.23
N SER A 367 -35.51 16.54 24.72
CA SER A 367 -35.83 16.29 26.13
C SER A 367 -36.24 14.84 26.36
N ASP A 368 -35.61 14.20 27.34
CA ASP A 368 -35.92 12.85 27.83
C ASP A 368 -36.87 12.87 29.04
N THR A 369 -37.13 14.04 29.62
CA THR A 369 -37.95 14.21 30.83
C THR A 369 -39.01 15.30 30.68
N ALA A 370 -40.13 15.09 31.38
CA ALA A 370 -41.17 16.08 31.63
C ALA A 370 -41.67 15.90 33.07
N THR A 371 -42.13 16.96 33.74
CA THR A 371 -42.55 16.89 35.14
C THR A 371 -43.97 17.42 35.37
N VAL A 372 -44.68 16.79 36.29
CA VAL A 372 -45.91 17.29 36.89
C VAL A 372 -45.68 17.39 38.39
N THR A 373 -45.86 18.58 38.94
CA THR A 373 -45.71 18.84 40.38
C THR A 373 -47.09 18.94 41.00
N ILE A 374 -47.35 18.09 42.00
CA ILE A 374 -48.55 18.15 42.85
C ILE A 374 -48.16 18.91 44.12
N ASN A 375 -48.83 20.04 44.33
CA ASN A 375 -48.65 20.93 45.46
C ASN A 375 -49.87 20.81 46.37
N PRO A 376 -49.75 20.12 47.53
CA PRO A 376 -50.82 20.10 48.51
C PRO A 376 -51.33 21.52 48.79
N ASP A 377 -52.65 21.69 48.87
CA ASP A 377 -53.24 22.93 49.34
C ASP A 377 -53.29 22.82 50.87
N SER A 378 -52.67 23.77 51.56
CA SER A 378 -52.53 23.69 53.01
C SER A 378 -53.71 24.39 53.67
N ASP A 379 -54.38 23.70 54.58
CA ASP A 379 -55.35 24.34 55.47
C ASP A 379 -55.20 23.88 56.94
N ASP A 380 -56.16 24.31 57.78
CA ASP A 380 -56.19 24.07 59.22
C ASP A 380 -57.11 22.90 59.63
N ASP A 381 -57.79 22.27 58.67
CA ASP A 381 -58.67 21.14 58.92
C ASP A 381 -57.85 19.86 59.18
N ILE A 382 -58.38 18.98 60.04
CA ILE A 382 -57.72 17.71 60.34
C ILE A 382 -58.25 16.64 59.39
N GLU A 383 -57.40 16.19 58.49
CA GLU A 383 -57.73 15.21 57.47
C GLU A 383 -56.98 13.88 57.66
N PHE A 384 -57.37 12.86 56.88
CA PHE A 384 -56.65 11.59 56.82
C PHE A 384 -55.58 11.65 55.73
N ASP A 385 -54.57 10.76 55.80
CA ASP A 385 -53.60 10.62 54.71
C ASP A 385 -54.31 10.32 53.37
N GLU A 386 -54.02 11.14 52.37
CA GLU A 386 -54.60 11.01 51.04
C GLU A 386 -53.56 10.63 49.98
N THR A 387 -54.04 10.25 48.80
CA THR A 387 -53.18 9.84 47.68
C THR A 387 -53.54 10.58 46.41
N VAL A 388 -52.51 10.87 45.62
CA VAL A 388 -52.61 11.18 44.19
C VAL A 388 -51.73 10.16 43.48
N GLN A 389 -52.23 9.57 42.39
CA GLN A 389 -51.53 8.56 41.59
C GLN A 389 -51.60 8.95 40.11
N LEU A 390 -50.44 9.02 39.46
CA LEU A 390 -50.33 9.19 38.01
C LEU A 390 -49.82 7.91 37.35
N THR A 391 -50.46 7.48 36.26
CA THR A 391 -50.06 6.30 35.47
C THR A 391 -50.11 6.58 33.98
N VAL A 392 -49.10 6.16 33.21
CA VAL A 392 -49.02 6.29 31.74
C VAL A 392 -49.50 5.05 31.00
#